data_AF-A0A6C0GCW6-F1
#
_entry.id   AF-A0A6C0GCW6-F1
#
_cell.length_a   1.000
_cell.length_b   1.000
_cell.length_c   1.000
_cell.angle_alpha   90.00
_cell.angle_beta   90.00
_cell.angle_gamma   90.00
#
_symmetry.space_group_name_H-M   'P 1'
#
loop_
_entity.id
_entity.type
_entity.pdbx_description
1 polymer ?
#
loop_
_entity_poly.entity_id
_entity_poly.type
_entity_poly.pdbx_seq_one_letter_code
_entity_poly.pdbx_strand_id
1 'polypeptide(L)'
;MAQYDHDLPHWLTTVYGYFDPWSKSGLWQQIHSFLVRKVRRQMKRKPMPSAGSLDSQSVKTTACGGEHRGFDAGKLVKGRKRFILTPTQGLLVAVWICAASVSEKQGAKQLLRYIKLVPCLQELCSCIQLVRYSPFLGPKMGNS
;
A
#
# COMPACT_ATOMS: atom_id res chain seq x y z
N MET A 1 35.92 26.18 4.65
CA MET A 1 35.19 25.82 3.42
C MET A 1 35.14 24.31 3.37
N ALA A 2 33.95 23.70 3.32
CA ALA A 2 33.84 22.25 3.27
C ALA A 2 34.31 21.78 1.88
N GLN A 3 35.38 21.00 1.86
CA GLN A 3 35.90 20.34 0.67
C GLN A 3 34.84 19.35 0.17
N TYR A 4 34.32 19.55 -1.05
CA TYR A 4 33.35 18.67 -1.66
C TYR A 4 34.10 17.45 -2.20
N ASP A 5 33.84 16.30 -1.60
CA ASP A 5 34.49 15.04 -1.95
C ASP A 5 34.00 14.58 -3.34
N HIS A 6 34.93 14.48 -4.29
CA HIS A 6 34.66 14.09 -5.68
C HIS A 6 34.45 12.57 -5.85
N ASP A 7 34.56 11.79 -4.76
CA ASP A 7 34.43 10.33 -4.77
C ASP A 7 32.98 9.82 -4.64
N LEU A 8 32.01 10.72 -4.49
CA LEU A 8 30.60 10.32 -4.49
C LEU A 8 30.13 10.02 -5.92
N PRO A 9 29.66 8.79 -6.22
CA PRO A 9 29.15 8.47 -7.53
C PRO A 9 27.99 9.40 -7.88
N HIS A 10 27.97 9.86 -9.13
CA HIS A 10 26.92 10.74 -9.65
C HIS A 10 25.55 10.16 -9.24
N TRP A 11 24.64 10.97 -8.68
CA TRP A 11 23.42 10.44 -8.05
C TRP A 11 22.59 9.53 -8.98
N LEU A 12 22.68 9.74 -10.29
CA LEU A 12 22.11 8.91 -11.36
C LEU A 12 22.57 7.44 -11.34
N THR A 13 23.79 7.13 -10.88
CA THR A 13 24.32 5.77 -10.75
C THR A 13 24.08 5.15 -9.37
N THR A 14 23.41 5.86 -8.47
CA THR A 14 23.07 5.34 -7.15
C THR A 14 21.73 4.60 -7.18
N VAL A 15 21.45 3.82 -6.13
CA VAL A 15 20.13 3.22 -5.90
C VAL A 15 19.02 4.28 -5.96
N TYR A 16 19.29 5.49 -5.48
CA TYR A 16 18.34 6.60 -5.53
C TYR A 16 18.08 7.09 -6.96
N GLY A 17 19.11 7.10 -7.81
CA GLY A 17 19.02 7.44 -9.22
C GLY A 17 18.08 6.54 -10.01
N TYR A 18 17.98 5.25 -9.65
CA TYR A 18 16.96 4.34 -10.19
C TYR A 18 15.60 4.50 -9.49
N PHE A 19 15.62 4.65 -8.16
CA PHE A 19 14.40 4.73 -7.36
C PHE A 19 13.51 5.91 -7.75
N ASP A 20 14.07 7.10 -7.90
CA ASP A 20 13.29 8.33 -8.18
C ASP A 20 12.46 8.23 -9.48
N PRO A 21 13.03 7.93 -10.66
CA PRO A 21 12.24 7.80 -11.88
C PRO A 21 11.26 6.63 -11.82
N TRP A 22 11.63 5.50 -11.21
CA TRP A 22 10.75 4.33 -11.10
C TRP A 22 9.56 4.59 -10.17
N SER A 23 9.75 5.40 -9.12
CA SER A 23 8.70 5.84 -8.20
C SER A 23 7.64 6.71 -8.89
N LYS A 24 8.05 7.43 -9.94
CA LYS A 24 7.19 8.35 -10.71
C LYS A 24 6.55 7.68 -11.94
N SER A 25 7.20 6.66 -12.52
CA SER A 25 6.74 6.05 -13.77
C SER A 25 5.69 4.95 -13.62
N GLY A 26 5.40 4.49 -12.39
CA GLY A 26 4.50 3.36 -12.15
C GLY A 26 5.16 1.98 -12.34
N LEU A 27 6.47 1.94 -12.62
CA LEU A 27 7.22 0.70 -12.88
C LEU A 27 7.24 -0.22 -11.65
N TRP A 28 7.30 0.33 -10.45
CA TRP A 28 7.24 -0.45 -9.22
C TRP A 28 5.97 -1.31 -9.12
N GLN A 29 4.83 -0.75 -9.49
CA GLN A 29 3.55 -1.45 -9.44
C GLN A 29 3.51 -2.58 -10.47
N GLN A 30 4.08 -2.36 -11.66
CA GLN A 30 4.18 -3.40 -12.70
C GLN A 30 5.06 -4.56 -12.26
N ILE A 31 6.27 -4.28 -11.76
CA ILE A 31 7.20 -5.28 -11.23
C ILE A 31 6.54 -6.04 -10.09
N HIS A 32 5.93 -5.33 -9.16
CA HIS A 32 5.27 -5.94 -8.00
C HIS A 32 4.10 -6.84 -8.43
N SER A 33 3.23 -6.39 -9.34
CA SER A 33 2.13 -7.20 -9.85
C SER A 33 2.61 -8.47 -10.56
N PHE A 34 3.70 -8.38 -11.32
CA PHE A 34 4.32 -9.55 -11.94
C PHE A 34 4.83 -10.55 -10.89
N LEU A 35 5.56 -10.08 -9.89
CA LEU A 35 6.12 -10.92 -8.82
C LEU A 35 5.02 -11.59 -8.00
N VAL A 36 3.96 -10.86 -7.64
CA VAL A 36 2.80 -11.44 -6.93
C VAL A 36 2.19 -12.57 -7.74
N ARG A 37 1.93 -12.36 -9.04
CA ARG A 37 1.39 -13.41 -9.91
C ARG A 37 2.33 -14.63 -9.98
N LYS A 38 3.64 -14.41 -10.08
CA LYS A 38 4.66 -15.48 -10.11
C LYS A 38 4.66 -16.31 -8.82
N VAL A 39 4.74 -15.65 -7.67
CA VAL A 39 4.74 -16.32 -6.35
C VAL A 39 3.44 -17.09 -6.13
N ARG A 40 2.29 -16.50 -6.49
CA ARG A 40 1.00 -17.19 -6.36
C ARG A 40 0.91 -18.46 -7.21
N ARG A 41 1.44 -18.44 -8.44
CA ARG A 41 1.53 -19.64 -9.28
C ARG A 41 2.42 -20.70 -8.64
N GLN A 42 3.58 -20.32 -8.09
CA GLN A 42 4.47 -21.24 -7.37
C GLN A 42 3.80 -21.87 -6.14
N MET A 43 2.93 -21.11 -5.46
CA MET A 43 2.10 -21.60 -4.35
C MET A 43 0.88 -22.41 -4.81
N LYS A 44 0.76 -22.77 -6.10
CA LYS A 44 -0.39 -23.48 -6.69
C LYS A 44 -1.73 -22.75 -6.46
N ARG A 45 -1.71 -21.41 -6.43
CA ARG A 45 -2.90 -20.55 -6.31
C ARG A 45 -3.20 -19.83 -7.62
N LYS A 46 -4.44 -19.35 -7.78
CA LYS A 46 -4.82 -18.47 -8.90
C LYS A 46 -3.94 -17.21 -8.90
N PRO A 47 -3.43 -16.76 -10.07
CA PRO A 47 -2.55 -15.59 -10.15
C PRO A 47 -3.18 -14.33 -9.57
N MET A 48 -4.49 -14.15 -9.75
CA MET A 48 -5.25 -13.05 -9.19
C MET A 48 -5.89 -13.48 -7.86
N PRO A 49 -5.68 -12.74 -6.76
CA PRO A 49 -6.34 -13.00 -5.48
C PRO A 49 -7.85 -12.77 -5.56
N SER A 50 -8.62 -13.66 -4.93
CA SER A 50 -10.08 -13.54 -4.80
C SER A 50 -10.53 -12.81 -3.53
N ALA A 51 -9.64 -12.68 -2.55
CA ALA A 51 -9.90 -12.02 -1.27
C ALA A 51 -8.62 -11.34 -0.78
N GLY A 52 -8.80 -10.24 -0.05
CA GLY A 52 -7.71 -9.51 0.59
C GLY A 52 -8.18 -8.77 1.83
N SER A 53 -7.27 -8.66 2.81
CA SER A 53 -7.43 -7.82 3.99
C SER A 53 -6.81 -6.45 3.73
N LEU A 54 -7.54 -5.41 4.13
CA LEU A 54 -7.08 -4.03 4.11
C LEU A 54 -6.91 -3.58 5.55
N ASP A 55 -5.68 -3.21 5.90
CA ASP A 55 -5.36 -2.71 7.23
C ASP A 55 -4.59 -1.39 7.16
N SER A 56 -4.62 -0.64 8.27
CA SER A 56 -3.96 0.64 8.41
C SER A 56 -2.98 0.66 9.57
N GLN A 57 -1.80 1.22 9.31
CA GLN A 57 -0.75 1.37 10.32
C GLN A 57 -0.19 2.79 10.33
N SER A 58 -0.20 3.41 11.52
CA SER A 58 0.45 4.71 11.76
C SER A 58 1.89 4.48 12.23
N VAL A 59 2.84 5.15 11.59
CA VAL A 59 4.27 5.04 11.88
C VAL A 59 4.86 6.42 12.19
N LYS A 60 5.69 6.47 13.23
CA LYS A 60 6.48 7.66 13.56
C LYS A 60 7.45 7.92 12.40
N THR A 61 7.65 9.19 12.09
CA THR A 61 8.57 9.62 11.03
C THR A 61 9.66 10.52 11.64
N THR A 62 10.84 10.60 11.03
CA THR A 62 11.96 11.42 11.51
C THR A 62 11.75 12.90 11.21
N ALA A 63 12.44 13.82 11.91
CA ALA A 63 12.16 15.26 11.82
C ALA A 63 12.11 15.82 10.38
N CYS A 64 12.90 15.28 9.44
CA CYS A 64 13.05 15.76 8.06
C CYS A 64 11.98 15.26 7.05
N GLY A 65 10.76 14.96 7.49
CA GLY A 65 9.78 14.14 6.74
C GLY A 65 8.78 14.84 5.79
N GLY A 66 8.96 16.10 5.39
CA GLY A 66 8.06 16.80 4.44
C GLY A 66 6.61 17.03 4.92
N GLU A 67 5.77 17.61 4.06
CA GLU A 67 4.44 18.17 4.38
C GLU A 67 3.36 17.13 4.75
N HIS A 68 3.43 15.91 4.20
CA HIS A 68 2.41 14.87 4.41
C HIS A 68 2.60 14.12 5.74
N ARG A 69 2.41 14.82 6.86
CA ARG A 69 2.50 14.27 8.23
C ARG A 69 1.30 14.75 9.04
N GLY A 70 0.85 13.90 9.96
CA GLY A 70 -0.27 14.22 10.84
C GLY A 70 -0.10 13.55 12.20
N PHE A 71 -0.99 13.88 13.12
CA PHE A 71 -1.07 13.21 14.42
C PHE A 71 -2.28 12.29 14.44
N ASP A 72 -2.04 11.01 14.70
CA ASP A 72 -3.07 10.03 14.99
C ASP A 72 -3.33 10.05 16.49
N ALA A 73 -4.42 10.70 16.90
CA ALA A 73 -4.79 10.82 18.31
C ALA A 73 -5.14 9.46 18.94
N GLY A 74 -5.69 8.51 18.17
CA GLY A 74 -6.03 7.19 18.67
C GLY A 74 -4.80 6.32 18.97
N LYS A 75 -3.69 6.55 18.26
CA LYS A 75 -2.43 5.81 18.45
C LYS A 75 -1.33 6.64 19.12
N LEU A 76 -1.60 7.92 19.41
CA LEU A 76 -0.63 8.91 19.89
C LEU A 76 0.66 8.96 19.04
N VAL A 77 0.50 8.85 17.71
CA VAL A 77 1.61 8.82 16.75
C VAL A 77 1.60 10.05 15.87
N LYS A 78 2.70 10.82 15.90
CA LYS A 78 3.00 11.86 14.91
C LYS A 78 3.76 11.24 13.74
N GLY A 79 3.13 11.18 12.57
CA GLY A 79 3.80 10.73 11.36
C GLY A 79 2.88 10.44 10.19
N ARG A 80 3.05 9.27 9.58
CA ARG A 80 2.31 8.84 8.39
C ARG A 80 1.49 7.60 8.70
N LYS A 81 0.38 7.45 8.00
CA LYS A 81 -0.44 6.24 8.03
C LYS A 81 -0.37 5.56 6.68
N ARG A 82 -0.13 4.26 6.70
CA ARG A 82 -0.09 3.40 5.51
C ARG A 82 -1.31 2.50 5.53
N PHE A 83 -2.02 2.46 4.41
CA PHE A 83 -3.08 1.50 4.13
C PHE A 83 -2.50 0.44 3.21
N ILE A 84 -2.63 -0.82 3.60
CA ILE A 84 -2.03 -1.95 2.90
C ILE A 84 -3.13 -2.95 2.57
N LEU A 85 -3.18 -3.36 1.30
CA LEU A 85 -3.99 -4.49 0.86
C LEU A 85 -3.09 -5.73 0.69
N THR A 86 -3.45 -6.82 1.38
CA THR A 86 -2.77 -8.12 1.28
C THR A 86 -3.77 -9.25 1.04
N PRO A 87 -3.50 -10.23 0.17
CA PRO A 87 -4.30 -11.44 0.04
C PRO A 87 -3.96 -12.42 1.17
N THR A 88 -4.63 -13.57 1.19
CA THR A 88 -4.49 -14.60 2.25
C THR A 88 -3.08 -15.17 2.45
N GLN A 89 -2.16 -14.90 1.52
CA GLN A 89 -0.76 -15.33 1.57
C GLN A 89 0.19 -14.25 2.14
N GLY A 90 -0.34 -13.11 2.61
CA GLY A 90 0.47 -12.02 3.16
C GLY A 90 1.29 -11.23 2.14
N LEU A 91 1.11 -11.48 0.84
CA LEU A 91 1.79 -10.74 -0.21
C LEU A 91 1.29 -9.28 -0.23
N LEU A 92 2.18 -8.30 -0.38
CA LEU A 92 1.73 -6.93 -0.62
C LEU A 92 1.04 -6.86 -1.99
N VAL A 93 -0.05 -6.12 -2.12
CA VAL A 93 -0.74 -5.94 -3.42
C VAL A 93 -0.84 -4.47 -3.76
N ALA A 94 -1.28 -3.65 -2.81
CA ALA A 94 -1.33 -2.21 -2.97
C ALA A 94 -1.04 -1.53 -1.63
N VAL A 95 -0.36 -0.38 -1.72
CA VAL A 95 -0.02 0.44 -0.56
C VAL A 95 -0.36 1.89 -0.88
N TRP A 96 -1.02 2.56 0.07
CA TRP A 96 -1.28 3.98 0.02
C TRP A 96 -0.78 4.63 1.30
N ILE A 97 -0.04 5.73 1.19
CA ILE A 97 0.54 6.43 2.33
C ILE A 97 -0.05 7.83 2.39
N CYS A 98 -0.49 8.23 3.58
CA CYS A 98 -1.05 9.55 3.84
C CYS A 98 -0.57 10.07 5.22
N ALA A 99 -0.97 11.28 5.57
CA ALA A 99 -0.75 11.82 6.92
C ALA A 99 -1.44 10.95 7.98
N ALA A 100 -0.85 10.83 9.17
CA ALA A 100 -1.42 9.95 10.21
C ALA A 100 -2.77 10.41 10.76
N SER A 101 -3.12 11.69 10.59
CA SER A 101 -4.42 12.26 10.96
C SER A 101 -5.56 11.84 10.03
N VAL A 102 -5.27 11.23 8.86
CA VAL A 102 -6.31 10.77 7.95
C VAL A 102 -7.11 9.63 8.59
N SER A 103 -8.44 9.73 8.52
CA SER A 103 -9.35 8.72 9.05
C SER A 103 -9.26 7.40 8.27
N GLU A 104 -9.54 6.28 8.95
CA GLU A 104 -9.60 4.94 8.36
C GLU A 104 -10.45 4.91 7.07
N LYS A 105 -11.68 5.45 7.17
CA LYS A 105 -12.64 5.49 6.06
C LYS A 105 -12.11 6.27 4.87
N GLN A 106 -11.46 7.41 5.10
CA GLN A 106 -10.93 8.25 4.02
C GLN A 106 -9.71 7.61 3.36
N GLY A 107 -8.77 7.10 4.15
CA GLY A 107 -7.57 6.47 3.61
C GLY A 107 -7.86 5.16 2.88
N ALA A 108 -8.79 4.34 3.37
CA ALA A 108 -9.27 3.15 2.66
C ALA A 108 -9.91 3.52 1.31
N LYS A 109 -10.74 4.58 1.25
CA LYS A 109 -11.29 5.09 -0.01
C LYS A 109 -10.20 5.56 -0.98
N GLN A 110 -9.16 6.24 -0.48
CA GLN A 110 -8.03 6.67 -1.30
C GLN A 110 -7.27 5.49 -1.90
N LEU A 111 -6.98 4.45 -1.10
CA LEU A 111 -6.35 3.21 -1.59
C LEU A 111 -7.20 2.54 -2.67
N LEU A 112 -8.52 2.41 -2.47
CA LEU A 112 -9.42 1.82 -3.46
C LEU A 112 -9.49 2.63 -4.75
N ARG A 113 -9.47 3.98 -4.66
CA ARG A 113 -9.39 4.85 -5.84
C ARG A 113 -8.06 4.65 -6.58
N TYR A 114 -6.96 4.60 -5.84
CA TYR A 114 -5.64 4.36 -6.41
C TYR A 114 -5.56 3.02 -7.16
N ILE A 115 -6.08 1.93 -6.58
CA ILE A 115 -6.15 0.63 -7.25
C ILE A 115 -6.93 0.71 -8.57
N LYS A 116 -8.03 1.46 -8.62
CA LYS A 116 -8.83 1.65 -9.85
C LYS A 116 -8.12 2.50 -10.91
N LEU A 117 -7.22 3.40 -10.51
CA LEU A 117 -6.53 4.30 -11.44
C LEU A 117 -5.27 3.69 -12.02
N VAL A 118 -4.68 2.69 -11.36
CA VAL A 118 -3.45 2.03 -11.81
C VAL A 118 -3.79 0.70 -12.51
N PRO A 119 -3.64 0.58 -13.84
CA PRO A 119 -4.15 -0.58 -14.59
C PRO A 119 -3.65 -1.94 -14.09
N CYS A 120 -2.35 -2.06 -13.79
CA CYS A 120 -1.78 -3.31 -13.30
C CYS A 120 -2.24 -3.71 -11.89
N LEU A 121 -2.70 -2.75 -11.08
CA LEU A 121 -3.31 -3.03 -9.77
C LEU A 121 -4.79 -3.35 -9.92
N GLN A 122 -5.50 -2.64 -10.82
CA GLN A 122 -6.89 -2.94 -11.14
C GLN A 122 -7.03 -4.37 -11.67
N GLU A 123 -6.16 -4.78 -12.60
CA GLU A 123 -6.12 -6.13 -13.13
C GLU A 123 -5.83 -7.15 -12.02
N LEU A 124 -4.79 -6.92 -11.22
CA LEU A 124 -4.42 -7.83 -10.14
C LEU A 124 -5.54 -7.99 -9.10
N CYS A 125 -6.25 -6.91 -8.80
CA CYS A 125 -7.31 -6.87 -7.79
C CYS A 125 -8.71 -7.18 -8.33
N SER A 126 -8.88 -7.50 -9.62
CA SER A 126 -10.22 -7.54 -10.23
C SER A 126 -11.13 -8.65 -9.68
N CYS A 127 -10.54 -9.68 -9.06
CA CYS A 127 -11.28 -10.75 -8.40
C CYS A 127 -11.50 -10.53 -6.90
N ILE A 128 -10.98 -9.44 -6.30
CA ILE A 128 -11.09 -9.20 -4.86
C ILE A 128 -12.50 -8.71 -4.53
N GLN A 129 -13.19 -9.48 -3.69
CA GLN A 129 -14.50 -9.10 -3.16
C GLN A 129 -14.34 -8.20 -1.92
N LEU A 130 -15.03 -7.06 -1.93
CA LEU A 130 -15.16 -6.19 -0.77
C LEU A 130 -16.22 -6.74 0.17
N VAL A 131 -15.80 -7.49 1.18
CA VAL A 131 -16.67 -7.92 2.28
C VAL A 131 -16.61 -6.86 3.36
N ARG A 132 -17.72 -6.14 3.58
CA ARG A 132 -17.84 -5.27 4.75
C ARG A 132 -18.25 -6.12 5.94
N TYR A 133 -17.43 -6.16 6.98
CA TYR A 133 -17.89 -6.66 8.26
C TYR A 133 -18.87 -5.62 8.83
N SER A 134 -20.16 -5.94 8.81
CA SER A 134 -21.19 -5.16 9.51
C SER A 134 -21.46 -5.88 10.84
N PRO A 135 -21.06 -5.33 11.99
CA PRO A 135 -21.27 -5.98 13.28
C PRO A 135 -22.75 -6.03 13.72
N PHE A 136 -23.70 -5.59 12.89
CA PHE A 136 -25.12 -5.45 13.23
C PHE A 136 -26.08 -6.42 12.50
N LEU A 137 -25.58 -7.49 11.89
CA LEU A 137 -26.44 -8.57 11.39
C LEU A 137 -26.13 -9.85 12.15
N GLY A 138 -26.83 -10.03 13.28
CA GLY A 138 -26.93 -11.32 13.93
C GLY A 138 -27.59 -12.36 13.01
N PRO A 139 -27.44 -13.66 13.30
CA PRO A 139 -28.06 -14.71 12.50
C PRO A 139 -29.58 -14.50 12.51
N LYS A 140 -30.18 -14.38 11.31
CA LYS A 140 -31.62 -14.54 11.18
C LYS A 140 -31.93 -16.00 11.54
N MET A 141 -32.41 -16.23 12.76
CA MET A 141 -33.09 -17.47 13.11
C MET A 141 -34.20 -17.67 12.08
N GLY A 142 -34.12 -18.77 11.34
CA GLY A 142 -35.15 -19.15 10.37
C GLY A 142 -36.45 -19.41 11.12
N ASN A 143 -37.54 -18.88 10.57
CA ASN A 143 -38.88 -19.24 11.02
C ASN A 143 -39.16 -20.68 10.61
N SER A 144 -39.36 -21.54 11.61
CA SER A 144 -40.13 -22.79 11.49
C SER A 144 -41.58 -22.52 11.85
#